data_AF-A0A2E7M9S8-F1
#
_entry.id   AF-A0A2E7M9S8-F1
#
_cell.length_a   1.000
_cell.length_b   1.000
_cell.length_c   1.000
_cell.angle_alpha   90.00
_cell.angle_beta   90.00
_cell.angle_gamma   90.00
#
_symmetry.space_group_name_H-M   'P 1'
#
loop_
_entity.id
_entity.type
_entity.pdbx_description
1 polymer ?
#
loop_
_entity_poly.entity_id
_entity_poly.type
_entity_poly.pdbx_seq_one_letter_code
_entity_poly.pdbx_strand_id
1 'polypeptide(L)'
;MHGAQGGWHVDLALRFGGLGPDGVQLLYRALDPESESELSFATEAVLQERFVRPIDGGWERLGDRVVFDIAAADEVLDAEVLIEVTVNTDAGSFSDSRGVVVTDEEP
;
A
#
# COMPACT_ATOMS: atom_id res chain seq x y z
N MET A 1 24.81 2.53 -3.53
CA MET A 1 24.57 1.50 -2.52
C MET A 1 23.31 0.79 -2.98
N HIS A 2 23.36 -0.49 -3.36
CA HIS A 2 22.15 -1.21 -3.77
C HIS A 2 21.36 -1.49 -2.48
N GLY A 3 20.10 -1.06 -2.40
CA GLY A 3 19.23 -1.37 -1.25
C GLY A 3 19.20 -2.87 -0.97
N ALA A 4 18.86 -3.26 0.26
CA ALA A 4 18.71 -4.67 0.66
C ALA A 4 17.92 -5.44 -0.42
N GLN A 5 18.36 -6.66 -0.75
CA GLN A 5 17.79 -7.45 -1.86
C GLN A 5 16.24 -7.44 -1.83
N GLY A 6 15.61 -6.60 -2.67
CA GLY A 6 14.15 -6.37 -2.62
C GLY A 6 13.70 -4.90 -2.64
N GLY A 7 14.62 -3.94 -2.49
CA GLY A 7 14.30 -2.50 -2.47
C GLY A 7 13.74 -2.03 -1.12
N TRP A 8 13.59 -0.71 -0.97
CA TRP A 8 12.97 -0.11 0.23
C TRP A 8 11.46 -0.30 0.14
N HIS A 9 10.83 -0.88 1.15
CA HIS A 9 9.41 -1.22 1.09
C HIS A 9 8.74 -1.24 2.45
N VAL A 10 7.42 -1.11 2.43
CA VAL A 10 6.54 -1.36 3.58
C VAL A 10 5.58 -2.49 3.26
N ASP A 11 5.39 -3.39 4.22
CA ASP A 11 4.39 -4.45 4.12
C ASP A 11 3.06 -3.95 4.69
N LEU A 12 1.98 -4.25 3.99
CA LEU A 12 0.65 -3.72 4.24
C LEU A 12 -0.36 -4.84 4.51
N ALA A 13 -1.39 -4.48 5.27
CA ALA A 13 -2.59 -5.27 5.46
C ALA A 13 -3.81 -4.40 5.12
N LEU A 14 -4.70 -4.93 4.29
CA LEU A 14 -5.93 -4.25 3.89
C LEU A 14 -7.13 -4.89 4.59
N ARG A 15 -8.01 -4.05 5.15
CA ARG A 15 -9.35 -4.46 5.62
C ARG A 15 -10.39 -3.68 4.85
N PHE A 16 -11.37 -4.38 4.31
CA PHE A 16 -12.40 -3.77 3.48
C PHE A 16 -13.75 -4.48 3.65
N GLY A 17 -14.83 -3.76 3.37
CA GLY A 17 -16.20 -4.26 3.46
C GLY A 17 -17.10 -3.56 2.44
N GLY A 18 -18.32 -4.08 2.27
CA GLY A 18 -19.28 -3.53 1.30
C GLY A 18 -19.02 -3.88 -0.17
N LEU A 19 -17.95 -4.64 -0.46
CA LEU A 19 -17.63 -5.18 -1.78
C LEU A 19 -17.23 -6.66 -1.68
N GLY A 20 -17.52 -7.41 -2.75
CA GLY A 20 -17.02 -8.78 -2.93
C GLY A 20 -15.52 -8.77 -3.25
N PRO A 21 -14.77 -9.83 -2.90
CA PRO A 21 -13.32 -9.86 -3.07
C PRO A 21 -12.89 -10.34 -4.46
N ASP A 22 -13.80 -10.65 -5.39
CA ASP A 22 -13.42 -11.16 -6.71
C ASP A 22 -13.44 -10.06 -7.77
N GLY A 23 -12.34 -9.93 -8.50
CA GLY A 23 -12.23 -9.06 -9.68
C GLY A 23 -12.04 -7.57 -9.39
N VAL A 24 -11.96 -7.19 -8.11
CA VAL A 24 -11.69 -5.81 -7.69
C VAL A 24 -10.21 -5.49 -7.90
N GLN A 25 -9.90 -4.41 -8.61
CA GLN A 25 -8.53 -3.97 -8.82
C GLN A 25 -8.12 -2.98 -7.72
N LEU A 26 -6.99 -3.26 -7.09
CA LEU A 26 -6.34 -2.43 -6.10
C LEU A 26 -5.13 -1.77 -6.71
N LEU A 27 -4.91 -0.51 -6.34
CA LEU A 27 -3.72 0.25 -6.64
C LEU A 27 -3.20 0.86 -5.33
N TYR A 28 -1.97 0.53 -4.98
CA TYR A 28 -1.28 1.07 -3.82
C TYR A 28 -0.21 2.06 -4.24
N ARG A 29 -0.12 3.17 -3.51
CA ARG A 29 0.90 4.21 -3.69
C ARG A 29 1.41 4.72 -2.34
N ALA A 30 2.67 5.11 -2.30
CA ALA A 30 3.21 6.00 -1.27
C ALA A 30 3.32 7.41 -1.84
N LEU A 31 2.79 8.39 -1.13
CA LEU A 31 2.80 9.79 -1.53
C LEU A 31 3.52 10.63 -0.46
N ASP A 32 4.21 11.65 -0.91
CA ASP A 32 4.70 12.73 -0.06
C ASP A 32 3.51 13.58 0.43
N PRO A 33 3.32 13.78 1.74
CA PRO A 33 2.14 14.46 2.29
C PRO A 33 2.04 15.94 1.94
N GLU A 34 3.14 16.60 1.59
CA GLU A 34 3.16 18.03 1.29
C GLU A 34 2.93 18.32 -0.20
N SER A 35 3.57 17.53 -1.05
CA SER A 35 3.60 17.73 -2.50
C SER A 35 2.63 16.82 -3.26
N GLU A 36 2.08 15.79 -2.61
CA GLU A 36 1.30 14.70 -3.22
C GLU A 36 2.07 13.96 -4.33
N SER A 37 3.40 14.11 -4.37
CA SER A 37 4.25 13.43 -5.34
C SER A 37 4.39 11.94 -4.98
N GLU A 38 4.44 11.08 -5.99
CA GLU A 38 4.55 9.64 -5.78
C GLU A 38 5.98 9.27 -5.41
N LEU A 39 6.14 8.60 -4.26
CA LEU A 39 7.40 8.10 -3.71
C LEU A 39 7.60 6.61 -3.98
N SER A 40 6.69 5.97 -4.71
CA SER A 40 6.67 4.52 -4.95
C SER A 40 6.54 4.15 -6.42
N PHE A 41 6.85 2.90 -6.72
CA PHE A 41 6.29 2.27 -7.90
C PHE A 41 4.81 1.94 -7.67
N ALA A 42 3.96 2.28 -8.64
CA ALA A 42 2.57 1.86 -8.65
C ALA A 42 2.45 0.34 -8.47
N THR A 43 1.83 -0.09 -7.38
CA THR A 43 1.66 -1.51 -7.07
C THR A 43 0.21 -1.91 -7.26
N GLU A 44 -0.04 -2.82 -8.20
CA GLU A 44 -1.39 -3.27 -8.54
C GLU A 44 -1.65 -4.71 -8.09
N ALA A 45 -2.87 -4.96 -7.64
CA ALA A 45 -3.34 -6.31 -7.32
C ALA A 45 -4.79 -6.48 -7.76
N VAL A 46 -5.14 -7.68 -8.25
CA VAL A 46 -6.54 -8.05 -8.45
C VAL A 46 -6.95 -8.94 -7.28
N LEU A 47 -7.97 -8.51 -6.54
CA LEU A 47 -8.52 -9.31 -5.46
C LEU A 47 -9.13 -10.60 -6.01
N GLN A 48 -8.88 -11.68 -5.27
CA GLN A 48 -9.49 -12.98 -5.48
C GLN A 48 -9.86 -13.54 -4.11
N GLU A 49 -11.02 -14.17 -4.00
CA GLU A 49 -11.56 -14.69 -2.76
C GLU A 49 -10.57 -15.62 -2.04
N ARG A 50 -9.82 -16.43 -2.80
CA ARG A 50 -8.79 -17.33 -2.25
C ARG A 50 -7.59 -16.64 -1.58
N PHE A 51 -7.41 -15.34 -1.80
CA PHE A 51 -6.30 -14.55 -1.25
C PHE A 51 -6.74 -13.54 -0.19
N VAL A 52 -7.97 -13.68 0.31
CA VAL A 52 -8.49 -12.89 1.42
C VAL A 52 -9.02 -13.80 2.51
N ARG A 53 -9.04 -13.30 3.74
CA ARG A 53 -9.62 -13.96 4.89
C ARG A 53 -10.92 -13.26 5.26
N PRO A 54 -12.05 -13.98 5.40
CA PRO A 54 -13.27 -13.36 5.92
C PRO A 54 -13.07 -12.88 7.36
N ILE A 55 -13.61 -11.71 7.69
CA ILE A 55 -13.63 -11.11 9.03
C ILE A 55 -15.05 -10.61 9.32
N ASP A 56 -15.33 -10.21 10.57
CA ASP A 56 -16.62 -9.61 10.88
C ASP A 56 -16.81 -8.31 10.09
N GLY A 57 -17.91 -8.24 9.31
CA GLY A 57 -18.23 -7.10 8.45
C GLY A 57 -17.45 -6.99 7.14
N GLY A 58 -16.61 -7.96 6.76
CA GLY A 58 -15.89 -7.87 5.48
C GLY A 58 -14.75 -8.87 5.29
N TRP A 59 -13.65 -8.37 4.73
CA TRP A 59 -12.49 -9.15 4.29
C TRP A 59 -11.18 -8.51 4.76
N GLU A 60 -10.19 -9.35 5.03
CA GLU A 60 -8.80 -8.93 5.28
C GLU A 60 -7.88 -9.56 4.24
N ARG A 61 -6.94 -8.77 3.72
CA ARG A 61 -5.86 -9.22 2.85
C ARG A 61 -4.53 -8.88 3.49
N LEU A 62 -3.60 -9.83 3.48
CA LEU A 62 -2.28 -9.72 4.06
C LEU A 62 -1.21 -9.91 2.98
N GLY A 63 -0.01 -9.37 3.22
CA GLY A 63 1.15 -9.57 2.35
C GLY A 63 1.15 -8.68 1.11
N ASP A 64 0.36 -7.59 1.13
CA ASP A 64 0.54 -6.52 0.17
C ASP A 64 1.78 -5.72 0.53
N ARG A 65 2.34 -5.01 -0.44
CA ARG A 65 3.59 -4.27 -0.29
C ARG A 65 3.57 -3.02 -1.15
N VAL A 66 4.16 -1.94 -0.65
CA VAL A 66 4.54 -0.78 -1.47
C VAL A 66 6.05 -0.71 -1.50
N VAL A 67 6.61 -0.59 -2.70
CA VAL A 67 8.06 -0.45 -2.92
C VAL A 67 8.35 1.00 -3.28
N PHE A 68 9.21 1.64 -2.51
CA PHE A 68 9.62 3.02 -2.72
C PHE A 68 10.52 3.15 -3.96
N ASP A 69 10.27 4.19 -4.76
CA ASP A 69 11.11 4.62 -5.87
C ASP A 69 12.03 5.76 -5.40
N ILE A 70 12.97 5.40 -4.53
CA ILE A 70 13.95 6.30 -3.90
C ILE A 70 15.37 5.80 -4.11
N ALA A 71 16.33 6.71 -4.14
CA ALA A 71 17.74 6.37 -4.31
C ALA A 71 18.38 5.86 -3.00
N ALA A 72 17.95 6.40 -1.85
CA ALA A 72 18.47 6.05 -0.54
C ALA A 72 17.39 6.15 0.57
N ALA A 73 17.60 5.44 1.69
CA ALA A 73 16.62 5.33 2.77
C ALA A 73 16.36 6.65 3.49
N ASP A 74 17.37 7.51 3.56
CA ASP A 74 17.32 8.82 4.21
C ASP A 74 16.32 9.78 3.55
N GLU A 75 15.85 9.47 2.34
CA GLU A 75 14.78 10.22 1.67
C GLU A 75 13.40 10.02 2.34
N VAL A 76 13.20 8.91 3.06
CA VAL A 76 11.92 8.59 3.72
C VAL A 76 12.07 8.32 5.21
N LEU A 77 13.28 8.06 5.71
CA LEU A 77 13.53 7.79 7.13
C LEU A 77 13.11 8.97 8.01
N ASP A 78 12.38 8.67 9.09
CA ASP A 78 11.77 9.61 10.03
C ASP A 78 10.79 10.62 9.39
N ALA A 79 10.45 10.45 8.12
CA ALA A 79 9.46 11.25 7.41
C ALA A 79 8.08 10.61 7.48
N GLU A 80 7.04 11.44 7.40
CA GLU A 80 5.68 10.99 7.19
C GLU A 80 5.46 10.67 5.71
N VAL A 81 4.87 9.51 5.45
CA VAL A 81 4.47 9.05 4.11
C VAL A 81 2.98 8.75 4.14
N LEU A 82 2.25 9.18 3.12
CA LEU A 82 0.85 8.78 2.93
C LEU A 82 0.80 7.49 2.12
N ILE A 83 0.30 6.42 2.73
CA ILE A 83 -0.04 5.19 2.01
C ILE A 83 -1.48 5.33 1.53
N GLU A 84 -1.67 5.38 0.22
CA GLU A 84 -2.98 5.40 -0.43
C GLU A 84 -3.29 4.03 -1.04
N VAL A 85 -4.52 3.55 -0.82
CA VAL A 85 -5.10 2.44 -1.58
C VAL A 85 -6.29 2.94 -2.37
N THR A 86 -6.29 2.70 -3.67
CA THR A 86 -7.41 2.94 -4.57
C THR A 86 -8.04 1.61 -4.98
N VAL A 87 -9.35 1.52 -4.83
CA VAL A 87 -10.19 0.40 -5.23
C VAL A 87 -10.94 0.80 -6.49
N ASN A 88 -10.68 0.09 -7.59
CA ASN A 88 -11.39 0.25 -8.85
C ASN A 88 -12.37 -0.90 -9.06
N THR A 89 -13.63 -0.53 -9.32
CA THR A 89 -14.75 -1.44 -9.59
C THR A 89 -15.57 -0.92 -10.76
N ASP A 90 -16.49 -1.74 -11.27
CA ASP A 90 -17.47 -1.29 -12.28
C ASP A 90 -18.36 -0.13 -11.79
N ALA A 91 -18.51 0.02 -10.46
CA ALA A 91 -19.32 1.09 -9.86
C ALA A 91 -18.55 2.42 -9.70
N GLY A 92 -17.22 2.41 -9.85
CA GLY A 92 -16.38 3.58 -9.67
C GLY A 92 -15.05 3.28 -8.99
N SER A 93 -14.32 4.37 -8.72
CA SER A 93 -13.02 4.38 -8.05
C SER A 93 -13.15 5.04 -6.68
N PHE A 94 -12.60 4.41 -5.64
CA PHE A 94 -12.67 4.86 -4.26
C PHE A 94 -11.28 4.74 -3.63
N SER A 95 -10.83 5.76 -2.89
CA SER A 95 -9.55 5.72 -2.19
C SER A 95 -9.69 5.94 -0.68
N ASP A 96 -8.74 5.37 0.06
CA ASP A 96 -8.49 5.66 1.49
C ASP A 96 -6.98 5.81 1.67
N SER A 97 -6.57 6.70 2.58
CA SER A 97 -5.16 6.96 2.85
C SER A 97 -4.85 7.00 4.35
N ARG A 98 -3.62 6.61 4.69
CA ARG A 98 -3.08 6.62 6.05
C ARG A 98 -1.67 7.21 6.05
N GLY A 99 -1.46 8.23 6.87
CA GLY A 99 -0.12 8.73 7.18
C GLY A 99 0.59 7.78 8.15
N VAL A 100 1.84 7.44 7.81
CA VAL A 100 2.73 6.62 8.63
C VAL A 100 4.10 7.26 8.68
N VAL A 101 4.76 7.19 9.83
CA VAL A 101 6.17 7.59 9.94
C VAL A 101 7.03 6.39 9.61
N VAL A 102 7.93 6.51 8.65
CA VAL A 102 8.86 5.44 8.29
C VAL A 102 10.02 5.45 9.27
N THR A 103 10.21 4.36 10.00
CA THR A 103 11.30 4.19 10.96
C THR A 103 12.18 3.02 10.55
N ASP A 104 13.49 3.13 10.75
CA ASP A 104 14.40 2.00 10.60
C ASP A 104 14.35 1.15 11.87
N GLU A 105 13.89 -0.09 11.76
CA GLU A 105 14.01 -1.09 12.83
C GLU A 105 15.29 -1.91 12.64
N GLU A 106 16.46 -1.26 12.68
CA GLU A 106 17.72 -1.94 13.01
C GLU A 106 18.06 -1.70 14.50
N PRO A 107 18.30 -2.76 15.30
CA PRO A 107 18.75 -2.65 16.68
C PRO A 107 20.22 -2.19 16.82
#